data_AF-A0A7J3TMF7-F1
#
_entry.id   AF-A0A7J3TMF7-F1
#
_cell.length_a   1.000
_cell.length_b   1.000
_cell.length_c   1.000
_cell.angle_alpha   90.00
_cell.angle_beta   90.00
_cell.angle_gamma   90.00
#
_symmetry.space_group_name_H-M   'P 1'
#
loop_
_entity.id
_entity.type
_entity.pdbx_description
1 polymer ?
#
loop_
_entity_poly.entity_id
_entity_poly.type
_entity_poly.pdbx_seq_one_letter_code
_entity_poly.pdbx_strand_id
1 'polypeptide(L)'
;MRRDKIIVMLLFLFVVFMIFFIFSPEISAFFGGLEQECEFRPLQALFWFLSLLFKFFGNWVFCTIAYMIVGGIIYLAGRRD
;
A
#
# COMPACT_ATOMS: atom_id res chain seq x y z
N MET A 1 0.41 25.13 12.93
CA MET A 1 0.26 23.82 13.61
C MET A 1 -0.59 22.81 12.82
N ARG A 2 -1.87 23.09 12.55
CA ARG A 2 -2.75 22.09 11.92
C ARG A 2 -2.40 21.76 10.46
N ARG A 3 -2.03 22.77 9.67
CA ARG A 3 -1.51 22.59 8.30
C ARG A 3 -0.19 21.83 8.28
N ASP A 4 0.69 22.12 9.25
CA ASP A 4 1.99 21.45 9.38
C ASP A 4 1.81 19.96 9.71
N LYS A 5 0.85 19.62 10.59
CA LYS A 5 0.48 18.23 10.89
C LYS A 5 0.00 17.49 9.64
N ILE A 6 -0.85 18.12 8.81
CA ILE A 6 -1.30 17.52 7.55
C ILE A 6 -0.13 17.30 6.59
N ILE A 7 0.76 18.28 6.44
CA ILE A 7 1.96 18.16 5.59
C ILE A 7 2.84 16.99 6.06
N VAL A 8 3.07 16.86 7.36
CA VAL A 8 3.85 15.74 7.92
C VAL A 8 3.18 14.40 7.63
N MET A 9 1.86 14.29 7.76
CA MET A 9 1.12 13.07 7.43
C MET A 9 1.22 12.71 5.94
N LEU A 10 1.16 13.70 5.05
CA LEU A 10 1.31 13.48 3.61
C LEU A 10 2.73 13.05 3.23
N LEU A 11 3.75 13.67 3.84
CA LEU A 11 5.15 13.26 3.64
C LEU A 11 5.38 11.84 4.17
N PHE A 12 4.84 11.50 5.34
CA PHE A 12 4.91 10.15 5.88
C PHE A 12 4.21 9.14 4.96
N LEU A 13 3.01 9.46 4.47
CA LEU A 13 2.28 8.64 3.52
C LEU A 13 3.09 8.42 2.24
N PHE A 14 3.74 9.47 1.73
CA PHE A 14 4.60 9.38 0.54
C PHE A 14 5.76 8.40 0.76
N VAL A 15 6.44 8.48 1.91
CA VAL A 15 7.52 7.54 2.26
C VAL A 15 7.01 6.11 2.32
N VAL A 16 5.85 5.87 2.93
CA VAL A 16 5.23 4.52 2.98
C VAL A 16 4.93 4.01 1.57
N PHE A 17 4.34 4.83 0.71
CA PHE A 17 4.05 4.45 -0.68
C PHE A 17 5.32 4.17 -1.48
N MET A 18 6.39 4.93 -1.27
CA MET A 18 7.68 4.64 -1.89
C MET A 18 8.25 3.30 -1.45
N ILE A 19 8.18 2.99 -0.15
CA ILE A 19 8.62 1.69 0.38
C ILE A 19 7.81 0.57 -0.28
N PHE A 20 6.48 0.68 -0.32
CA PHE A 20 5.64 -0.34 -0.96
C PHE A 20 5.87 -0.46 -2.46
N PHE A 21 6.15 0.65 -3.16
CA PHE A 21 6.47 0.62 -4.58
C PHE A 21 7.81 -0.07 -4.85
N ILE A 22 8.85 0.25 -4.07
CA ILE A 22 10.20 -0.31 -4.24
C ILE A 22 10.22 -1.81 -3.92
N PHE A 23 9.64 -2.21 -2.79
CA PHE A 23 9.66 -3.60 -2.32
C PHE A 23 8.49 -4.45 -2.83
N SER A 24 7.62 -3.86 -3.65
CA SER A 24 6.43 -4.53 -4.22
C SER A 24 6.79 -5.84 -4.94
N PRO A 25 7.80 -5.88 -5.83
CA PRO A 25 8.14 -7.10 -6.55
C PRO A 25 8.58 -8.24 -5.63
N GLU A 26 9.45 -7.95 -4.65
CA GLU A 26 9.98 -8.92 -3.70
C GLU A 26 8.87 -9.47 -2.79
N ILE A 27 8.01 -8.58 -2.29
CA ILE A 27 6.91 -8.98 -1.41
C ILE A 27 5.85 -9.78 -2.19
N SER A 28 5.53 -9.38 -3.42
CA SER A 28 4.60 -10.11 -4.28
C SER A 28 5.13 -11.52 -4.61
N ALA A 29 6.42 -11.63 -4.92
CA ALA A 29 7.07 -12.92 -5.16
C ALA A 29 7.10 -13.79 -3.90
N PHE A 30 7.38 -13.21 -2.74
CA PHE A 30 7.37 -13.90 -1.45
C PHE A 30 6.01 -14.54 -1.15
N PHE A 31 4.91 -13.77 -1.27
CA PHE A 31 3.57 -14.31 -1.06
C PHE A 31 3.16 -15.31 -2.14
N GLY A 32 3.60 -15.12 -3.39
CA GLY A 32 3.38 -16.09 -4.46
C GLY A 32 4.09 -17.43 -4.22
N GLY A 33 5.27 -17.41 -3.59
CA GLY A 33 5.96 -18.63 -3.14
C GLY A 33 5.20 -19.35 -2.03
N LEU A 34 4.76 -18.60 -1.01
CA LEU A 34 3.97 -19.16 0.09
C LEU A 34 2.62 -19.74 -0.36
N GLU A 35 1.99 -19.16 -1.38
CA GLU A 35 0.78 -19.71 -2.00
C GLU A 35 1.01 -21.11 -2.57
N GLN A 36 2.17 -21.35 -3.20
CA GLN A 36 2.50 -22.63 -3.83
C GLN A 36 2.84 -23.72 -2.82
N GLU A 37 3.42 -23.33 -1.68
CA GLU A 37 3.83 -24.27 -0.61
C GLU A 37 2.71 -24.57 0.40
N CYS A 38 1.62 -23.79 0.41
CA CYS A 38 0.56 -23.94 1.40
C CYS A 38 -0.54 -24.91 0.97
N GLU A 39 -0.72 -26.00 1.73
CA GLU A 39 -1.79 -26.98 1.49
C GLU A 39 -3.18 -26.53 2.01
N PHE A 40 -3.22 -25.52 2.90
CA PHE A 40 -4.46 -25.07 3.52
C PHE A 40 -5.15 -23.97 2.68
N ARG A 41 -6.24 -24.34 1.98
CA ARG A 41 -6.93 -23.48 1.01
C ARG A 41 -7.24 -22.04 1.49
N PRO A 42 -7.75 -21.80 2.71
CA PRO A 42 -7.97 -20.43 3.19
C PRO A 42 -6.70 -19.58 3.28
N LEU A 43 -5.59 -20.16 3.72
CA LEU A 43 -4.30 -19.48 3.82
C LEU A 43 -3.70 -19.25 2.43
N GLN A 44 -3.85 -20.22 1.54
CA GLN A 44 -3.46 -20.07 0.14
C GLN A 44 -4.19 -18.88 -0.54
N ALA A 45 -5.51 -18.77 -0.36
CA ALA A 45 -6.28 -17.65 -0.90
C ALA A 45 -5.84 -16.29 -0.32
N LEU A 46 -5.47 -16.25 0.96
CA LEU A 46 -4.91 -15.06 1.60
C LEU A 46 -3.55 -14.68 0.98
N PHE A 47 -2.65 -15.64 0.80
CA PHE A 47 -1.34 -15.39 0.18
C PHE A 47 -1.46 -14.94 -1.28
N TRP A 48 -2.34 -15.58 -2.04
CA TRP A 48 -2.66 -15.13 -3.40
C TRP A 48 -3.16 -13.68 -3.41
N PHE A 49 -4.10 -13.34 -2.52
CA PHE A 49 -4.64 -11.98 -2.42
C PHE A 49 -3.55 -10.96 -2.06
N LEU A 50 -2.67 -11.28 -1.10
CA LEU A 50 -1.56 -10.42 -0.72
C LEU A 50 -0.55 -10.26 -1.85
N SER A 51 -0.22 -11.35 -2.56
CA SER A 51 0.65 -11.29 -3.73
C SER A 51 0.09 -10.36 -4.81
N LEU A 52 -1.21 -10.48 -5.10
CA LEU A 52 -1.92 -9.63 -6.05
C LEU A 52 -1.94 -8.16 -5.60
N LEU A 53 -2.20 -7.90 -4.32
CA LEU A 53 -2.19 -6.56 -3.73
C LEU A 53 -0.83 -5.87 -3.92
N PHE A 54 0.26 -6.55 -3.57
CA PHE A 54 1.62 -6.00 -3.74
C PHE A 54 2.03 -5.89 -5.21
N LYS A 55 1.47 -6.70 -6.10
CA LYS A 55 1.64 -6.53 -7.55
C LYS A 55 1.03 -5.22 -8.05
N PHE A 56 -0.11 -4.78 -7.50
CA PHE A 56 -0.68 -3.48 -7.83
C PHE A 56 0.18 -2.32 -7.35
N PHE A 57 0.82 -2.43 -6.18
CA PHE A 57 1.77 -1.42 -5.69
C PHE A 57 3.02 -1.27 -6.57
N GLY A 58 3.33 -2.24 -7.44
CA GLY A 58 4.42 -2.11 -8.42
C GLY A 58 4.04 -1.26 -9.63
N ASN A 59 2.75 -0.91 -9.78
CA ASN A 59 2.27 -0.04 -10.83
C ASN A 59 2.26 1.42 -10.35
N TRP A 60 3.09 2.25 -10.98
CA TRP A 60 3.23 3.67 -10.62
C TRP A 60 1.91 4.45 -10.75
N VAL A 61 1.06 4.11 -11.72
CA VAL A 61 -0.25 4.75 -11.92
C VAL A 61 -1.15 4.45 -10.74
N PHE A 62 -1.22 3.17 -10.34
CA PHE A 62 -2.01 2.74 -9.19
C PHE A 62 -1.53 3.42 -7.90
N CYS A 63 -0.22 3.42 -7.63
CA CYS A 63 0.37 4.09 -6.47
C CYS A 63 0.05 5.59 -6.43
N THR A 64 0.13 6.27 -7.57
CA THR A 64 -0.16 7.71 -7.65
C THR A 64 -1.63 7.99 -7.36
N ILE A 65 -2.56 7.23 -7.97
CA ILE A 65 -3.99 7.39 -7.73
C ILE A 65 -4.34 7.09 -6.27
N ALA A 66 -3.85 5.97 -5.73
CA ALA A 66 -4.10 5.59 -4.34
C ALA A 66 -3.53 6.61 -3.35
N TYR A 67 -2.33 7.15 -3.61
CA TYR A 67 -1.75 8.23 -2.83
C TYR A 67 -2.62 9.50 -2.85
N MET A 68 -3.13 9.90 -4.02
CA MET A 68 -4.03 11.06 -4.14
C MET A 68 -5.33 10.86 -3.36
N ILE A 69 -5.92 9.66 -3.41
CA ILE A 69 -7.16 9.34 -2.69
C ILE A 69 -6.92 9.40 -1.18
N VAL A 70 -5.91 8.68 -0.67
CA VAL A 70 -5.61 8.63 0.77
C VAL A 70 -5.15 9.99 1.28
N GLY A 71 -4.32 10.70 0.53
CA GLY A 71 -3.91 12.06 0.85
C GLY A 71 -5.09 13.05 0.88
N GLY A 72 -6.04 12.91 -0.04
CA GLY A 72 -7.29 13.68 -0.04
C GLY A 72 -8.13 13.41 1.21
N ILE A 73 -8.25 12.15 1.64
CA ILE A 73 -8.95 11.78 2.88
C ILE A 73 -8.27 12.42 4.10
N ILE A 74 -6.93 12.33 4.20
CA ILE A 74 -6.16 12.95 5.29
C ILE A 74 -6.39 14.46 5.32
N TYR A 75 -6.36 15.11 4.16
CA TYR A 75 -6.59 16.55 4.06
C TYR A 75 -8.01 16.93 4.54
N LEU A 76 -9.04 16.19 4.11
CA LEU A 76 -10.43 16.44 4.50
C LEU A 76 -10.66 16.19 5.99
N ALA A 77 -10.10 15.10 6.55
CA ALA A 77 -10.15 14.80 7.98
C ALA A 77 -9.44 15.89 8.79
N GLY A 78 -8.25 16.28 8.36
CA GLY A 78 -7.46 17.35 8.95
C GLY A 78 -8.16 18.70 8.93
N ARG A 79 -9.15 18.94 8.05
CA ARG A 79 -9.98 20.16 8.00
C ARG A 79 -11.21 20.11 8.93
N ARG A 80 -11.58 18.94 9.46
CA ARG A 80 -12.72 18.78 10.39
C ARG A 80 -12.39 18.98 11.87
N ASP A 81 -11.16 18.65 12.29
CA ASP A 81 -10.61 18.86 13.65
C ASP A 81 -10.40 20.35 14.06
#